data_AF-A0A009RP76-F1
#
_entry.id   AF-A0A009RP76-F1
#
_cell.length_a   1.000
_cell.length_b   1.000
_cell.length_c   1.000
_cell.angle_alpha   90.00
_cell.angle_beta   90.00
_cell.angle_gamma   90.00
#
_symmetry.space_group_name_H-M   'P 1'
#
loop_
_entity.id
_entity.type
_entity.pdbx_description
1 polymer ?
#
loop_
_entity_poly.entity_id
_entity_poly.type
_entity_poly.pdbx_seq_one_letter_code
_entity_poly.pdbx_strand_id
1 'polypeptide(L)'
;MFEQQPTLELLFDQLGLASDEASIENFIKTHQLPAEQKLHEASFWSKGQSDFLKSHWEKDDEWIVVIDELNEQLHEDSVKK
;
A
#
# COMPACT_ATOMS: atom_id res chain seq x y z
N MET A 1 -24.54 -2.86 -11.24
CA MET A 1 -23.15 -3.29 -11.45
C MET A 1 -22.50 -3.22 -10.08
N PHE A 2 -21.82 -4.28 -9.62
CA PHE A 2 -21.09 -4.22 -8.36
C PHE A 2 -19.75 -3.56 -8.66
N GLU A 3 -19.59 -2.31 -8.24
CA GLU A 3 -18.28 -1.69 -8.10
C GLU A 3 -17.54 -2.53 -7.05
N GLN A 4 -16.51 -3.26 -7.48
CA GLN A 4 -15.70 -4.07 -6.58
C GLN A 4 -14.99 -3.09 -5.64
N GLN A 5 -15.26 -3.18 -4.34
CA GLN A 5 -14.58 -2.36 -3.35
C GLN A 5 -13.08 -2.64 -3.42
N PRO A 6 -12.22 -1.60 -3.40
CA PRO A 6 -10.78 -1.82 -3.38
C PRO A 6 -10.42 -2.61 -2.11
N THR A 7 -9.52 -3.58 -2.28
CA THR A 7 -8.95 -4.40 -1.19
C THR A 7 -7.43 -4.45 -1.33
N LEU A 8 -6.70 -4.84 -0.27
CA LEU A 8 -5.25 -5.01 -0.34
C LEU A 8 -4.83 -5.98 -1.45
N GLU A 9 -5.57 -7.08 -1.61
CA GLU A 9 -5.33 -8.05 -2.68
C GLU A 9 -5.40 -7.38 -4.06
N LEU A 10 -6.44 -6.57 -4.30
CA LEU A 10 -6.58 -5.81 -5.55
C LEU A 10 -5.48 -4.76 -5.71
N LEU A 11 -5.07 -4.08 -4.63
CA LEU A 11 -3.98 -3.11 -4.67
C LEU A 11 -2.68 -3.79 -5.09
N PHE A 12 -2.35 -4.92 -4.50
CA PHE A 12 -1.15 -5.68 -4.85
C PHE A 12 -1.20 -6.18 -6.30
N ASP A 13 -2.36 -6.65 -6.76
CA ASP A 13 -2.56 -7.06 -8.15
C ASP A 13 -2.33 -5.90 -9.13
N GLN A 14 -2.87 -4.70 -8.85
CA GLN A 14 -2.64 -3.49 -9.65
C GLN A 14 -1.18 -3.05 -9.64
N LEU A 15 -0.48 -3.24 -8.53
CA LEU A 15 0.95 -2.96 -8.39
C LEU A 15 1.82 -4.06 -9.04
N GLY A 16 1.24 -5.17 -9.49
CA GLY A 16 1.97 -6.31 -10.05
C GLY A 16 2.74 -7.12 -8.99
N LEU A 17 2.27 -7.10 -7.74
CA LEU A 17 2.77 -7.88 -6.63
C LEU A 17 1.87 -9.10 -6.37
N ALA A 18 2.39 -10.06 -5.62
CA ALA A 18 1.60 -11.21 -5.18
C ALA A 18 0.52 -10.76 -4.20
N SER A 19 -0.75 -10.96 -4.57
CA SER A 19 -1.95 -10.53 -3.85
C SER A 19 -2.46 -11.56 -2.84
N ASP A 20 -1.76 -12.69 -2.66
CA ASP A 20 -2.10 -13.67 -1.63
C ASP A 20 -1.87 -13.11 -0.21
N GLU A 21 -2.76 -13.43 0.74
CA GLU A 21 -2.68 -12.99 2.14
C GLU A 21 -1.28 -13.21 2.77
N ALA A 22 -0.71 -14.41 2.59
CA ALA A 22 0.63 -14.73 3.10
C ALA A 22 1.75 -13.88 2.47
N SER A 23 1.60 -13.52 1.19
CA SER A 23 2.56 -12.67 0.48
C SER A 23 2.47 -11.22 0.94
N ILE A 24 1.26 -10.71 1.14
CA ILE A 24 0.98 -9.37 1.66
C ILE A 24 1.56 -9.21 3.07
N GLU A 25 1.25 -10.15 3.97
CA GLU A 25 1.79 -10.14 5.34
C GLU A 25 3.33 -10.16 5.35
N ASN A 26 3.93 -11.02 4.52
CA ASN A 26 5.38 -11.12 4.44
C ASN A 26 5.99 -9.84 3.86
N PHE A 27 5.36 -9.23 2.86
CA PHE A 27 5.79 -7.95 2.30
C PHE A 27 5.78 -6.86 3.37
N ILE A 28 4.69 -6.74 4.12
CA ILE A 28 4.54 -5.77 5.22
C ILE A 28 5.65 -5.96 6.26
N LYS A 29 5.88 -7.21 6.72
CA LYS A 29 6.91 -7.52 7.73
C LYS A 29 8.33 -7.22 7.26
N THR A 30 8.59 -7.34 5.95
CA THR A 30 9.94 -7.19 5.37
C THR A 30 10.23 -5.78 4.83
N HIS A 31 9.19 -4.98 4.56
CA HIS A 31 9.29 -3.65 3.95
C HIS A 31 8.77 -2.54 4.87
N GLN A 32 8.93 -2.69 6.18
CA GLN A 32 8.53 -1.66 7.15
C GLN A 32 9.15 -0.29 6.83
N LEU A 33 8.35 0.75 7.01
CA LEU A 33 8.69 2.14 6.75
C LEU A 33 8.91 2.90 8.06
N PRO A 34 9.89 3.82 8.09
CA PRO A 34 10.06 4.75 9.20
C PRO A 34 8.91 5.76 9.24
N ALA A 35 8.47 6.21 10.43
CA ALA A 35 7.32 7.10 10.63
C ALA A 35 7.28 8.36 9.74
N GLU A 36 8.44 8.86 9.32
CA GLU A 36 8.57 10.08 8.52
C GLU A 36 8.48 9.83 7.00
N GLN A 37 8.48 8.57 6.57
CA GLN A 37 8.52 8.18 5.16
C GLN A 37 7.12 7.87 4.62
N LYS A 38 6.70 8.57 3.57
CA LYS A 38 5.40 8.30 2.95
C LYS A 38 5.42 7.01 2.15
N LEU A 39 4.30 6.28 2.16
CA LEU A 39 4.12 5.06 1.39
C LEU A 39 4.50 5.24 -0.09
N HIS A 40 3.95 6.25 -0.78
CA HIS A 40 4.23 6.47 -2.20
C HIS A 40 5.69 6.93 -2.48
N GLU A 41 6.44 7.37 -1.47
CA GLU A 41 7.86 7.76 -1.60
C GLU A 41 8.82 6.62 -1.21
N ALA A 42 8.28 5.43 -0.91
CA ALA A 42 9.10 4.29 -0.53
C ALA A 42 10.01 3.80 -1.66
N SER A 43 11.26 3.50 -1.32
CA SER A 43 12.29 3.13 -2.30
C SER A 43 12.08 1.74 -2.91
N PHE A 44 11.22 0.91 -2.32
CA PHE A 44 10.86 -0.40 -2.88
C PHE A 44 9.81 -0.31 -3.99
N TRP A 45 9.15 0.84 -4.15
CA TRP A 45 8.26 1.07 -5.28
C TRP A 45 9.05 1.45 -6.53
N SER A 46 8.66 0.86 -7.65
CA SER A 46 9.01 1.39 -8.95
C SER A 46 8.30 2.71 -9.22
N LYS A 47 8.79 3.47 -10.20
CA LYS A 47 8.19 4.74 -10.59
C LYS A 47 6.68 4.62 -10.90
N GLY A 48 6.27 3.56 -11.60
CA GLY A 48 4.85 3.34 -11.94
C GLY A 48 3.98 3.04 -10.72
N GLN A 49 4.49 2.24 -9.77
CA GLN A 49 3.78 1.91 -8.52
C GLN A 49 3.62 3.14 -7.62
N SER A 50 4.70 3.92 -7.47
CA SER A 50 4.69 5.18 -6.74
C SER A 50 3.71 6.19 -7.35
N ASP A 51 3.75 6.36 -8.68
CA ASP A 51 2.84 7.26 -9.40
C ASP A 51 1.36 6.79 -9.27
N PHE A 52 1.09 5.48 -9.27
CA PHE A 52 -0.25 4.92 -9.04
C PHE A 52 -0.77 5.26 -7.64
N LEU A 53 0.01 4.92 -6.60
CA LEU A 53 -0.34 5.20 -5.21
C LEU A 53 -0.56 6.69 -4.98
N LYS A 54 0.35 7.52 -5.49
CA LYS A 54 0.25 8.98 -5.40
C LYS A 54 -0.98 9.51 -6.13
N SER A 55 -1.30 9.01 -7.32
CA SER A 55 -2.46 9.50 -8.07
C SER A 55 -3.78 9.22 -7.35
N HIS A 56 -3.93 8.04 -6.75
CA HIS A 56 -5.09 7.72 -5.94
C HIS A 56 -5.12 8.53 -4.63
N TRP A 57 -3.95 8.75 -4.03
CA TRP A 57 -3.78 9.64 -2.88
C TRP A 57 -4.26 11.07 -3.18
N GLU A 58 -3.87 11.63 -4.32
CA GLU A 58 -4.23 13.00 -4.71
C GLU A 58 -5.70 13.15 -5.11
N LYS A 59 -6.33 12.07 -5.59
CA LYS A 59 -7.74 12.09 -5.98
C LYS A 59 -8.71 11.90 -4.82
N ASP A 60 -8.23 11.42 -3.68
CA ASP A 60 -9.06 11.12 -2.50
C ASP A 60 -10.20 10.12 -2.82
N ASP A 61 -9.91 9.11 -3.64
CA ASP A 61 -10.89 8.13 -4.10
C ASP A 61 -11.06 6.96 -3.11
N GLU A 62 -11.90 5.97 -3.45
CA GLU A 62 -12.13 4.75 -2.65
C GLU A 62 -10.84 3.96 -2.33
N TRP A 63 -9.81 4.09 -3.17
CA TRP A 63 -8.51 3.45 -2.96
C TRP A 63 -7.73 3.99 -1.77
N ILE A 64 -8.03 5.21 -1.31
CA ILE A 64 -7.37 5.82 -0.14
C ILE A 64 -7.45 4.90 1.07
N VAL A 65 -8.62 4.33 1.33
CA VAL A 65 -8.86 3.49 2.52
C VAL A 65 -7.87 2.30 2.56
N VAL A 66 -7.65 1.67 1.42
CA VAL A 66 -6.73 0.52 1.30
C VAL A 66 -5.27 0.96 1.31
N ILE A 67 -4.96 2.10 0.67
CA ILE A 67 -3.61 2.66 0.66
C ILE A 67 -3.21 3.10 2.07
N ASP A 68 -4.14 3.70 2.83
CA ASP A 68 -3.98 4.04 4.24
C ASP A 68 -3.80 2.79 5.10
N GLU A 69 -4.64 1.76 4.92
CA GLU A 69 -4.49 0.50 5.64
C GLU A 69 -3.12 -0.16 5.39
N LEU A 70 -2.65 -0.15 4.14
CA LEU A 70 -1.31 -0.62 3.80
C LEU A 70 -0.23 0.26 4.45
N ASN A 71 -0.41 1.58 4.41
CA ASN A 71 0.51 2.54 5.00
C ASN A 71 0.63 2.34 6.52
N GLU A 72 -0.47 2.17 7.24
CA GLU A 72 -0.49 1.89 8.67
C GLU A 72 0.24 0.58 8.99
N GLN A 73 -0.02 -0.48 8.24
CA GLN A 73 0.64 -1.77 8.42
C GLN A 73 2.14 -1.71 8.16
N LEU A 74 2.58 -0.94 7.16
CA LEU A 74 4.00 -0.73 6.88
C LEU A 74 4.70 0.15 7.92
N HIS A 75 3.96 0.98 8.67
CA HIS A 75 4.51 1.80 9.75
C HIS A 75 4.35 1.15 11.14
N GLU A 76 3.90 -0.11 11.20
CA GLU A 76 3.59 -0.77 12.47
C GLU A 76 4.77 -0.77 13.45
N ASP A 77 6.00 -1.03 12.98
CA ASP A 77 7.22 -0.99 13.81
C ASP A 77 7.56 0.42 14.31
N SER A 78 7.29 1.42 13.48
CA SER A 78 7.52 2.83 13.82
C SER A 78 6.54 3.37 14.86
N VAL A 79 5.32 2.84 14.90
CA VAL A 79 4.27 3.25 15.87
C VAL A 79 4.42 2.51 17.20
N LYS A 80 4.97 1.30 17.21
CA LYS A 80 5.08 0.44 18.42
C LYS A 80 6.29 0.77 19.32
N LYS A 81 6.99 1.89 19.10
CA LYS A 81 8.25 2.23 19.78
C LYS A 81 8.15 3.47 20.66
#